data_AF-A0A7C2ID59-F1
#
_entry.id   AF-A0A7C2ID59-F1
#
_cell.length_a   1.000
_cell.length_b   1.000
_cell.length_c   1.000
_cell.angle_alpha   90.00
_cell.angle_beta   90.00
_cell.angle_gamma   90.00
#
_symmetry.space_group_name_H-M   'P 1'
#
loop_
_entity.id
_entity.type
_entity.pdbx_description
1 polymer ?
#
loop_
_entity_poly.entity_id
_entity_poly.type
_entity_poly.pdbx_seq_one_letter_code
_entity_poly.pdbx_strand_id
1 'polypeptide(L)' 'MSAQGCGGKKGGREMQPLLEVSPQQVLVGDAVNIKVSGLPHGETALIKVSGLDQFGNTWTSEASFEAGADGTVDTSRDAP' A
#
# COMPACT_ATOMS: atom_id res chain seq x y z
N MET A 1 -27.40 8.37 -42.30
CA MET A 1 -27.96 8.17 -40.95
C MET A 1 -26.93 7.32 -40.20
N SER A 2 -25.96 7.95 -39.53
CA SER A 2 -25.97 8.27 -38.08
C SER A 2 -25.91 6.98 -37.23
N ALA A 3 -25.05 6.77 -36.24
CA ALA A 3 -24.11 7.64 -35.53
C ALA A 3 -23.05 6.78 -34.79
N GLN A 4 -22.12 7.49 -34.11
CA GLN A 4 -20.91 7.05 -33.46
C GLN A 4 -21.07 5.98 -32.35
N GLY A 5 -20.01 5.18 -32.19
CA GLY A 5 -19.59 4.65 -30.89
C GLY A 5 -18.16 5.08 -30.61
N CYS A 6 -17.96 6.26 -30.03
CA CYS A 6 -16.66 6.66 -29.48
C CYS A 6 -16.40 5.82 -28.22
N GLY A 7 -15.68 4.72 -28.38
CA GLY A 7 -15.07 3.98 -27.26
C GLY A 7 -13.94 4.81 -26.66
N GLY A 8 -14.27 5.70 -25.74
CA GLY A 8 -13.29 6.42 -24.93
C GLY A 8 -12.52 5.42 -24.08
N LYS A 9 -11.33 5.02 -24.53
CA LYS A 9 -10.30 4.47 -23.64
C LYS A 9 -9.99 5.55 -22.61
N LYS A 10 -10.57 5.44 -21.41
CA LYS A 10 -10.10 6.18 -20.24
C LYS A 10 -8.66 5.70 -20.00
N GLY A 11 -7.70 6.42 -20.55
CA GLY A 11 -6.30 6.32 -20.18
C GLY A 11 -6.10 6.88 -18.78
N GLY A 12 -6.64 6.19 -17.77
CA GLY A 12 -6.05 6.29 -16.45
C GLY A 12 -4.72 5.57 -16.55
N ARG A 13 -3.60 6.29 -16.38
CA ARG A 13 -2.34 5.61 -16.09
C ARG A 13 -2.61 4.82 -14.82
N GLU A 14 -2.67 3.50 -14.93
CA GLU A 14 -2.71 2.60 -13.80
C GLU A 14 -1.43 2.87 -13.03
N MET A 15 -1.52 3.74 -12.01
CA MET A 15 -0.39 4.16 -11.22
C MET A 15 -0.11 2.98 -10.31
N GLN A 16 0.82 2.12 -10.74
CA GLN A 16 1.18 0.94 -9.98
C GLN A 16 1.59 1.38 -8.57
N PRO A 17 0.95 0.85 -7.52
CA PRO A 17 1.29 1.23 -6.15
C PRO A 17 2.76 0.94 -5.86
N LEU A 18 3.44 1.90 -5.25
CA LEU A 18 4.83 1.74 -4.82
C LEU A 18 4.86 1.53 -3.31
N LEU A 19 5.47 0.43 -2.88
CA LEU A 19 5.72 0.08 -1.48
C LEU A 19 7.17 0.43 -1.10
N GLU A 20 7.34 1.29 -0.11
CA GLU A 20 8.63 1.66 0.47
C GLU A 20 8.67 1.29 1.94
N VAL A 21 9.79 0.69 2.38
CA VAL A 21 10.01 0.30 3.77
C VAL A 21 11.32 0.90 4.23
N SER A 22 11.30 1.63 5.35
CA SER A 22 12.49 2.27 5.90
C SER A 22 12.48 2.28 7.44
N PRO A 23 13.61 1.96 8.11
CA PRO A 23 14.86 1.47 7.54
C PRO A 23 14.74 0.04 6.98
N GLN A 24 15.62 -0.34 6.05
CA GLN A 24 15.65 -1.72 5.53
C GLN A 24 16.29 -2.73 6.51
N GLN A 25 17.04 -2.23 7.49
CA GLN A 25 17.70 -3.04 8.52
C GLN A 25 17.51 -2.36 9.86
N VAL A 26 17.04 -3.14 10.83
CA VAL A 26 16.70 -2.68 12.17
C VAL A 26 17.01 -3.78 13.18
N LEU A 27 17.17 -3.41 14.45
CA LEU A 27 17.19 -4.37 15.55
C LEU A 27 15.76 -4.69 16.01
N VAL A 28 15.61 -5.77 16.77
CA VAL A 28 14.31 -6.11 17.36
C VAL A 28 13.89 -4.99 18.32
N GLY A 29 12.68 -4.46 18.11
CA GLY A 29 12.10 -3.37 18.90
C GLY A 29 12.29 -1.98 18.30
N ASP A 30 13.16 -1.83 17.29
CA ASP A 30 13.26 -0.59 16.53
C ASP A 30 12.03 -0.42 15.63
N ALA A 31 11.60 0.83 15.46
CA ALA A 31 10.49 1.15 14.58
C ALA A 31 10.87 1.03 13.09
N VAL A 32 9.94 0.53 12.30
CA VAL A 32 10.00 0.52 10.82
C VAL A 32 8.77 1.23 10.30
N ASN A 33 8.95 2.08 9.30
CA ASN A 33 7.87 2.78 8.62
C ASN A 33 7.62 2.13 7.27
N ILE A 34 6.35 1.89 6.98
CA ILE A 34 5.88 1.36 5.72
C ILE A 34 5.05 2.46 5.04
N LYS A 35 5.44 2.81 3.81
CA LYS A 35 4.72 3.79 3.00
C LYS A 35 4.26 3.15 1.70
N VAL A 36 2.99 3.33 1.38
CA VAL A 36 2.41 2.97 0.08
C VAL A 36 1.99 4.26 -0.62
N SER A 37 2.32 4.40 -1.90
CA SER A 37 1.94 5.57 -2.70
C SER A 37 1.37 5.16 -4.06
N GLY A 38 0.64 6.08 -4.69
CA GLY A 38 -0.03 5.81 -5.97
C GLY A 38 -1.40 5.15 -5.80
N LEU A 39 -1.95 5.15 -4.58
CA LEU A 39 -3.30 4.68 -4.31
C LEU A 39 -4.33 5.77 -4.68
N PRO A 40 -5.51 5.40 -5.17
CA PRO A 40 -6.66 6.29 -5.20
C PRO A 40 -7.01 6.80 -3.80
N HIS A 41 -7.40 8.07 -3.69
CA HIS A 41 -7.87 8.65 -2.43
C HIS A 41 -9.07 7.87 -1.88
N GLY A 42 -9.03 7.55 -0.59
CA GLY A 42 -10.07 6.80 0.11
C GLY A 42 -10.03 5.28 -0.16
N GLU A 43 -9.05 4.79 -0.93
CA GLU A 43 -8.90 3.35 -1.14
C GLU A 43 -8.38 2.67 0.13
N THR A 44 -8.99 1.55 0.52
CA THR A 44 -8.52 0.73 1.63
C THR A 44 -7.41 -0.21 1.17
N ALA A 45 -6.21 -0.05 1.73
CA ALA A 45 -5.07 -0.94 1.51
C ALA A 45 -4.88 -1.88 2.72
N LEU A 46 -4.67 -3.17 2.47
CA LEU A 46 -4.26 -4.14 3.49
C LEU A 46 -2.73 -4.27 3.47
N ILE A 47 -2.07 -3.90 4.56
CA ILE A 47 -0.64 -4.14 4.76
C ILE A 47 -0.47 -5.46 5.50
N LYS A 48 0.26 -6.40 4.91
CA LYS A 48 0.55 -7.71 5.49
C LYS A 48 2.07 -7.91 5.58
N VAL A 49 2.51 -8.29 6.77
CA VAL A 49 3.91 -8.62 7.06
C VAL A 49 3.98 -10.08 7.48
N SER A 50 4.94 -10.82 6.95
CA SER A 50 5.22 -12.20 7.34
C SER A 50 6.71 -12.42 7.43
N GLY A 51 7.13 -13.28 8.35
CA GLY A 51 8.53 -13.65 8.52
C GLY A 51 8.65 -15.01 9.20
N LEU A 52 9.89 -15.43 9.41
CA LEU A 52 10.20 -16.60 10.22
C LEU A 52 10.61 -16.13 11.61
N ASP A 53 10.17 -16.87 12.64
CA ASP A 53 10.68 -16.69 14.00
C ASP A 53 12.03 -17.42 14.19
N GLN A 54 12.60 -17.31 15.39
CA GLN A 54 13.88 -17.96 15.74
C GLN A 54 13.85 -19.49 15.71
N PHE A 55 12.65 -20.09 15.67
CA PHE A 55 12.44 -21.54 15.61
C PHE A 55 12.07 -22.01 14.19
N GLY A 56 11.99 -21.10 13.22
CA GLY A 56 11.62 -21.38 11.83
C GLY A 56 10.11 -21.44 11.57
N ASN A 57 9.26 -21.04 12.51
CA ASN A 57 7.82 -20.93 12.26
C ASN A 57 7.49 -19.65 11.52
N THR A 58 6.53 -19.72 10.60
CA THR A 58 6.00 -18.51 9.97
C THR A 58 5.11 -17.75 10.94
N TRP A 59 5.40 -16.48 11.15
CA TRP A 59 4.51 -15.54 11.80
C TRP A 59 3.95 -14.56 10.76
N THR A 60 2.81 -13.94 11.08
CA THR A 60 2.13 -12.98 10.20
C THR A 60 1.43 -11.92 11.03
N SER A 61 1.42 -10.68 10.53
CA SER A 61 0.67 -9.55 11.09
C SER A 61 0.07 -8.74 9.95
N GLU A 62 -1.14 -8.22 10.12
CA GLU A 62 -1.84 -7.44 9.09
C GLU A 62 -2.72 -6.34 9.69
N ALA A 63 -2.88 -5.25 8.93
CA ALA A 63 -3.74 -4.11 9.27
C ALA A 63 -4.20 -3.40 8.00
N SER A 64 -5.42 -2.85 8.04
CA SER A 64 -6.03 -2.11 6.92
C SER A 64 -5.91 -0.62 7.16
N PHE A 65 -5.68 0.16 6.11
CA PHE A 65 -5.55 1.62 6.17
C PHE A 65 -6.31 2.26 5.02
N GLU A 66 -6.86 3.45 5.24
CA GLU A 66 -7.44 4.26 4.17
C GLU A 66 -6.38 5.20 3.59
N ALA A 67 -6.24 5.22 2.26
CA ALA A 67 -5.31 6.11 1.58
C ALA A 67 -5.76 7.57 1.69
N GLY A 68 -4.83 8.43 2.12
CA GLY A 68 -5.07 9.86 2.26
C GLY A 68 -5.32 10.57 0.94
N ALA A 69 -5.64 11.87 1.01
CA ALA A 69 -5.94 12.70 -0.15
C ALA A 69 -4.80 12.81 -1.18
N ASP A 70 -3.57 12.56 -0.74
CA ASP A 70 -2.37 12.50 -1.59
C ASP A 70 -2.14 11.10 -2.20
N GLY A 71 -3.05 10.16 -1.97
CA GLY A 71 -2.94 8.79 -2.45
C GLY A 71 -1.87 7.97 -1.73
N THR A 72 -1.60 8.31 -0.46
CA THR A 72 -0.59 7.64 0.36
C THR A 72 -1.17 7.01 1.62
N VAL A 73 -0.58 5.89 2.02
CA VAL A 73 -0.69 5.30 3.35
C VAL A 73 0.72 5.34 3.97
N ASP A 74 0.84 5.84 5.19
CA ASP A 74 2.09 5.88 5.97
C ASP A 74 1.82 5.38 7.39
N THR A 75 2.36 4.20 7.74
CA THR A 75 2.10 3.55 9.04
C THR A 75 2.63 4.32 10.26
N SER A 76 3.46 5.34 10.05
CA SER A 76 3.94 6.22 11.13
C SER A 76 2.97 7.35 11.47
N ARG A 77 2.02 7.64 10.55
CA ARG A 77 1.06 8.74 10.64
C ARG A 77 -0.38 8.22 10.75
N ASP A 78 -0.71 7.23 9.94
CA ASP A 78 -2.08 6.78 9.69
C ASP A 78 -2.47 5.67 10.67
N ALA A 79 -3.69 5.76 11.21
CA ALA A 79 -4.24 4.75 12.10
C ALA A 79 -5.00 3.67 11.29
N PRO A 80 -4.91 2.40 11.70
CA PRO A 80 -5.69 1.32 11.11
C PRO A 80 -7.14 1.28 11.59
#